data_AF-A0A2R6JDT5-F1
#
_entry.id   AF-A0A2R6JDT5-F1
#
_cell.length_a   1.000
_cell.length_b   1.000
_cell.length_c   1.000
_cell.angle_alpha   90.00
_cell.angle_beta   90.00
_cell.angle_gamma   90.00
#
_symmetry.space_group_name_H-M   'P 1'
#
loop_
_entity.id
_entity.type
_entity.pdbx_description
1 polymer ?
#
loop_
_entity_poly.entity_id
_entity_poly.type
_entity_poly.pdbx_seq_one_letter_code
_entity_poly.pdbx_strand_id
1 'polypeptide(L)'
;MGAEHAYRCSGCFDHTVDRGFDTSHLSTNCPVCDSFERFVNDDVVAQFRAFEESPPDGVDWERLDRRERLLVSERVVRTDRSVKDFEIRE
;
A
#
# COMPACT_ATOMS: atom_id res chain seq x y z
N MET A 1 1.99 -18.56 -17.22
CA MET A 1 2.96 -17.62 -16.63
C MET A 1 2.26 -16.94 -15.47
N GLY A 2 2.75 -17.06 -14.23
CA GLY A 2 2.21 -16.28 -13.11
C GLY A 2 2.58 -14.82 -13.33
N ALA A 3 1.66 -13.89 -13.03
CA ALA A 3 1.98 -12.47 -13.07
C ALA A 3 3.06 -12.19 -12.02
N GLU A 4 4.17 -11.58 -12.46
CA GLU A 4 5.19 -11.08 -11.56
C GLU A 4 4.66 -9.80 -10.93
N HIS A 5 4.59 -9.77 -9.60
CA HIS A 5 4.13 -8.61 -8.85
C HIS A 5 5.31 -7.97 -8.14
N ALA A 6 5.46 -6.66 -8.31
CA ALA A 6 6.44 -5.87 -7.59
C ALA A 6 5.89 -5.49 -6.22
N TYR A 7 6.75 -5.55 -5.20
CA TYR A 7 6.44 -5.15 -3.84
C TYR A 7 7.49 -4.18 -3.34
N ARG A 8 7.07 -3.04 -2.81
CA ARG A 8 7.93 -1.94 -2.37
C ARG A 8 7.94 -1.83 -0.85
N CYS A 9 9.11 -1.59 -0.29
CA CYS A 9 9.26 -1.38 1.15
C CYS A 9 8.43 -0.18 1.66
N SER A 10 7.59 -0.39 2.67
CA SER A 10 6.77 0.63 3.32
C SER A 10 7.56 1.64 4.16
N GLY A 11 8.82 1.36 4.43
CA GLY A 11 9.68 2.22 5.24
C GLY A 11 10.35 3.26 4.36
N CYS A 12 11.25 2.78 3.49
CA CYS A 12 12.09 3.60 2.65
C CYS A 12 11.48 3.95 1.28
N PHE A 13 10.51 3.19 0.77
CA PHE A 13 9.93 3.33 -0.57
C PHE A 13 10.94 3.25 -1.74
N ASP A 14 12.19 2.89 -1.44
CA ASP A 14 13.29 2.84 -2.39
C ASP A 14 13.50 1.42 -2.93
N HIS A 15 13.48 0.42 -2.04
CA HIS A 15 13.65 -0.97 -2.44
C HIS A 15 12.34 -1.63 -2.90
N THR A 16 12.40 -2.32 -4.04
CA THR A 16 11.33 -3.17 -4.57
C THR A 16 11.81 -4.60 -4.77
N VAL A 17 10.90 -5.56 -4.60
CA VAL A 17 11.12 -6.99 -4.81
C VAL A 17 10.03 -7.55 -5.71
N ASP A 18 10.42 -8.27 -6.75
CA ASP A 18 9.50 -8.94 -7.66
C ASP A 18 9.25 -10.38 -7.19
N ARG A 19 7.98 -10.78 -7.12
CA ARG A 19 7.57 -12.14 -6.75
C ARG A 19 6.49 -12.65 -7.68
N GLY A 20 6.58 -13.92 -8.08
CA GLY A 20 5.60 -14.59 -8.94
C GLY A 20 4.32 -15.05 -8.22
N PHE A 21 4.04 -14.54 -7.03
CA PHE A 21 2.83 -14.84 -6.28
C PHE A 21 2.17 -13.55 -5.80
N ASP A 22 0.85 -13.55 -5.75
CA ASP A 22 0.02 -12.40 -5.42
C ASP A 22 -0.39 -12.44 -3.95
N THR A 23 0.08 -11.48 -3.15
CA THR A 23 -0.23 -11.34 -1.73
C THR A 23 -0.41 -9.87 -1.37
N SER A 24 -1.06 -9.57 -0.25
CA SER A 24 -1.27 -8.18 0.17
C SER A 24 0.04 -7.48 0.55
N HIS A 25 0.88 -8.16 1.33
CA HIS A 25 2.15 -7.63 1.78
C HIS A 25 3.10 -8.75 2.17
N LEU A 26 4.39 -8.45 2.08
CA LEU A 26 5.49 -9.35 2.44
C LEU A 26 6.26 -8.74 3.59
N SER A 27 6.44 -9.45 4.69
CA SER A 27 7.32 -8.97 5.76
C SER A 27 8.71 -9.55 5.54
N THR A 28 9.68 -8.71 5.21
CA THR A 28 11.07 -9.17 5.00
C THR A 28 12.06 -8.07 5.37
N ASN A 29 13.33 -8.46 5.54
CA ASN A 29 14.36 -7.50 5.87
C ASN A 29 14.69 -6.67 4.63
N CYS A 30 14.51 -5.35 4.73
CA CYS A 30 14.84 -4.46 3.63
C CYS A 30 16.36 -4.22 3.62
N PRO A 31 17.08 -4.48 2.51
CA PRO A 31 18.51 -4.24 2.42
C PRO A 31 18.87 -2.75 2.37
N VAL A 32 17.89 -1.85 2.13
CA VAL A 32 18.13 -0.40 2.05
C VAL A 32 18.02 0.29 3.40
N CYS A 33 16.98 -0.02 4.19
CA CYS A 33 16.85 0.54 5.55
C CYS A 33 17.36 -0.40 6.65
N ASP A 34 17.96 -1.54 6.27
CA ASP A 34 18.49 -2.58 7.16
C ASP A 34 17.54 -2.94 8.32
N SER A 35 16.25 -2.98 8.01
CA SER A 35 15.18 -3.13 9.00
C SER A 35 14.13 -4.11 8.51
N PHE A 36 13.50 -4.80 9.45
CA PHE A 36 12.37 -5.68 9.16
C PHE A 36 11.13 -4.84 8.87
N GLU A 37 10.79 -4.73 7.59
CA GLU A 37 9.73 -3.86 7.08
C GLU A 37 8.71 -4.67 6.28
N ARG A 38 7.54 -4.07 6.08
CA ARG A 38 6.54 -4.63 5.18
C ARG A 38 6.80 -4.13 3.77
N PHE A 39 6.68 -5.02 2.81
CA PHE A 39 6.74 -4.75 1.39
C PHE A 39 5.32 -4.83 0.86
N VAL A 40 4.80 -3.66 0.48
CA VAL A 40 3.45 -3.48 -0.01
C VAL A 40 3.50 -3.54 -1.53
N ASN A 41 2.49 -4.13 -2.17
CA ASN A 41 2.45 -4.23 -3.62
C ASN A 41 2.61 -2.85 -4.31
N ASP A 42 3.32 -2.78 -5.43
CA ASP A 42 3.66 -1.51 -6.09
C ASP A 42 2.42 -0.77 -6.61
N ASP A 43 1.38 -1.47 -7.08
CA ASP A 43 0.10 -0.87 -7.47
C ASP A 43 -0.55 -0.14 -6.29
N VAL A 44 -0.41 -0.67 -5.06
CA VAL A 44 -0.89 -0.03 -3.84
C VAL A 44 -0.11 1.24 -3.53
N VAL A 45 1.21 1.23 -3.74
CA VAL A 45 2.03 2.44 -3.57
C VAL A 45 1.69 3.49 -4.62
N ALA A 46 1.45 3.10 -5.86
CA ALA A 46 1.01 3.99 -6.92
C ALA A 46 -0.33 4.64 -6.54
N GLN A 47 -1.29 3.85 -6.06
CA GLN A 47 -2.57 4.36 -5.57
C GLN A 47 -2.42 5.29 -4.36
N PHE A 48 -1.56 4.93 -3.41
CA PHE A 48 -1.26 5.78 -2.26
C PHE A 48 -0.73 7.15 -2.68
N ARG A 49 0.21 7.20 -3.64
CA ARG A 49 0.74 8.46 -4.18
C ARG A 49 -0.35 9.27 -4.88
N ALA A 50 -1.20 8.62 -5.67
CA ALA A 50 -2.34 9.27 -6.29
C ALA A 50 -3.31 9.88 -5.26
N PHE A 51 -3.52 9.21 -4.13
CA PHE A 51 -4.31 9.75 -3.01
C PHE A 51 -3.59 10.84 -2.23
N GLU A 52 -2.26 10.84 -2.14
CA GLU A 52 -1.52 11.96 -1.57
C GLU A 52 -1.62 13.22 -2.44
N GLU A 53 -1.65 13.07 -3.77
CA GLU A 53 -1.85 14.18 -4.70
C GLU A 53 -3.31 14.63 -4.77
N SER A 54 -4.23 13.67 -4.71
CA SER A 54 -5.68 13.89 -4.80
C SER A 54 -6.40 13.02 -3.76
N PRO A 55 -6.61 13.54 -2.53
CA PRO A 55 -7.22 12.78 -1.47
C PRO A 55 -8.62 12.29 -1.87
N PRO A 56 -8.96 11.03 -1.56
CA PRO A 56 -10.23 10.46 -1.99
C PRO A 56 -11.41 11.01 -1.19
N ASP A 57 -12.50 11.24 -1.90
CA ASP A 57 -13.75 11.76 -1.33
C ASP A 57 -14.46 10.69 -0.49
N GLY A 58 -14.75 11.01 0.77
CA GLY A 58 -15.42 10.09 1.72
C GLY A 58 -14.51 9.44 2.76
N VAL A 59 -13.21 9.76 2.80
CA VAL A 59 -12.33 9.42 3.94
C VAL A 59 -11.56 10.67 4.37
N ASP A 60 -11.39 10.86 5.67
CA ASP A 60 -10.56 11.92 6.23
C ASP A 60 -9.06 11.61 6.03
N TRP A 61 -8.59 11.66 4.78
CA TRP A 61 -7.22 11.29 4.41
C TRP A 61 -6.15 12.05 5.19
N GLU A 62 -6.40 13.34 5.46
CA GLU A 62 -5.51 14.18 6.24
C GLU A 62 -5.37 13.72 7.70
N ARG A 63 -6.41 13.11 8.28
CA ARG A 63 -6.38 12.58 9.65
C ARG A 63 -5.73 11.21 9.76
N LEU A 64 -5.61 10.49 8.65
CA LEU A 64 -5.02 9.17 8.62
C LEU A 64 -3.50 9.21 8.74
N ASP A 65 -2.96 8.31 9.55
CA ASP A 65 -1.53 8.02 9.56
C ASP A 65 -1.09 7.34 8.25
N ARG A 66 0.20 7.45 7.93
CA ARG A 66 0.80 6.84 6.72
C ARG A 66 0.42 5.36 6.53
N ARG A 67 0.36 4.60 7.64
CA ARG A 67 -0.02 3.18 7.62
C ARG A 67 -1.50 2.97 7.27
N GLU A 68 -2.38 3.82 7.78
CA GLU A 68 -3.81 3.76 7.51
C GLU A 68 -4.11 4.16 6.07
N ARG A 69 -3.45 5.20 5.58
CA ARG A 69 -3.49 5.61 4.16
C ARG A 69 -3.07 4.48 3.21
N LEU A 70 -1.99 3.76 3.54
CA LEU A 70 -1.57 2.58 2.78
C LEU A 70 -2.60 1.45 2.83
N LEU A 71 -3.24 1.21 3.99
CA LEU A 71 -4.30 0.21 4.14
C LEU A 71 -5.53 0.53 3.29
N VAL A 72 -5.97 1.80 3.26
CA VAL A 72 -7.06 2.25 2.38
C VAL A 72 -6.68 2.00 0.92
N SER A 73 -5.47 2.39 0.53
CA SER A 73 -4.95 2.18 -0.82
C SER A 73 -4.91 0.70 -1.20
N GLU A 74 -4.42 -0.17 -0.31
CA GLU A 74 -4.33 -1.62 -0.52
C GLU A 74 -5.69 -2.20 -0.87
N ARG A 75 -6.69 -1.76 -0.11
CA ARG A 75 -8.02 -2.33 -0.15
C ARG A 75 -8.89 -1.75 -1.26
N VAL A 76 -8.55 -0.58 -1.80
CA VAL A 76 -9.09 -0.07 -3.07
C VAL A 76 -8.52 -0.84 -4.27
N VAL A 77 -7.22 -1.14 -4.25
CA VAL A 77 -6.55 -1.83 -5.37
C VAL A 77 -6.92 -3.31 -5.41
N ARG A 78 -7.00 -3.98 -4.25
CA ARG A 78 -7.09 -5.44 -4.16
C ARG A 78 -8.46 -5.99 -3.78
N THR A 79 -9.29 -5.19 -3.13
CA THR A 79 -10.69 -5.55 -2.90
C THR A 79 -11.47 -4.63 -3.81
N ASP A 80 -12.51 -5.09 -4.49
CA ASP A 80 -13.38 -4.25 -5.35
C ASP A 80 -14.17 -3.20 -4.52
N ARG A 81 -13.62 -2.72 -3.40
CA ARG A 81 -14.22 -1.74 -2.50
C ARG A 81 -13.78 -0.35 -2.90
N SER A 82 -14.78 0.53 -3.01
CA SER A 82 -14.54 1.97 -3.14
C SER A 82 -14.13 2.57 -1.80
N VAL A 83 -13.39 3.68 -1.82
CA VAL A 83 -13.00 4.45 -0.61
C VAL A 83 -14.22 4.86 0.23
N LYS A 84 -15.39 4.98 -0.39
CA LYS A 84 -16.66 5.30 0.28
C LYS A 84 -17.16 4.23 1.25
N ASP A 85 -16.59 3.02 1.21
CA ASP A 85 -16.91 1.93 2.16
C ASP A 85 -16.16 2.08 3.49
N PHE A 86 -15.16 2.97 3.56
CA PHE A 86 -14.36 3.21 4.76
C PHE A 86 -15.05 4.22 5.67
N GLU A 87 -16.11 3.78 6.36
CA GLU A 87 -16.63 4.49 7.53
C GLU A 87 -15.63 4.26 8.68
N ILE A 88 -14.69 5.19 8.89
CA ILE A 88 -13.81 5.17 10.06
C ILE A 88 -14.68 5.52 11.26
N ARG A 89 -15.13 4.48 11.97
CA ARG A 89 -15.87 4.62 13.22
C ARG A 89 -14.89 4.97 14.33
N GLU A 90 -15.19 6.08 15.01
CA GLU A 90 -14.50 6.63 16.19
C GLU A 90 -14.44 5.65 17.38
#